data_AF-A0A7Y5QYU0-F1
#
_entry.id   AF-A0A7Y5QYU0-F1
#
_cell.length_a   1.000
_cell.length_b   1.000
_cell.length_c   1.000
_cell.angle_alpha   90.00
_cell.angle_beta   90.00
_cell.angle_gamma   90.00
#
_symmetry.space_group_name_H-M   'P 1'
#
loop_
_entity.id
_entity.type
_entity.pdbx_description
1 polymer ?
#
loop_
_entity_poly.entity_id
_entity_poly.type
_entity_poly.pdbx_seq_one_letter_code
_entity_poly.pdbx_strand_id
1 'polypeptide(L)'
;AEFDAAIAELRSSELAAMSAQGDVQAAQATFKMAEHADAELKRTRDKLEEVLRAKRLHDELDRAYSDIRTDLNLQLRPEISELASSFLVELTDARYSELELDDQYRLTVLEEGVPKPVISGGEEDLANLVFRLAISQMIAERAGQELSLLILDEVFGSLDESRRQNVVELLRRLGDRFEQVIVITHIESVREGLDRVIEVSYDETSGTSRVATSDGGAAGGSGPVVGRIGADDLAAALS
;
A
#
# COMPACT_ATOMS: atom_id res chain seq x y z
N ALA A 1 100.41 24.48 4.65
CA ALA A 1 99.92 25.70 3.97
C ALA A 1 99.03 25.34 2.78
N GLU A 2 99.57 24.92 1.64
CA GLU A 2 98.73 24.50 0.49
C GLU A 2 97.89 23.25 0.78
N PHE A 3 98.44 22.28 1.52
CA PHE A 3 97.72 21.05 1.90
C PHE A 3 96.55 21.32 2.87
N ASP A 4 96.71 22.25 3.82
CA ASP A 4 95.66 22.62 4.77
C ASP A 4 94.52 23.40 4.11
N ALA A 5 94.84 24.24 3.13
CA ALA A 5 93.85 24.96 2.32
C ALA A 5 93.02 24.01 1.46
N ALA A 6 93.67 23.04 0.81
CA ALA A 6 92.99 22.02 0.02
C ALA A 6 92.06 21.14 0.87
N ILE A 7 92.44 20.82 2.11
CA ILE A 7 91.57 20.07 3.06
C ILE A 7 90.38 20.91 3.51
N ALA A 8 90.56 22.22 3.75
CA ALA A 8 89.47 23.12 4.13
C ALA A 8 88.45 23.28 2.99
N GLU A 9 88.92 23.37 1.75
CA GLU A 9 88.08 23.47 0.55
C GLU A 9 87.37 22.15 0.22
N LEU A 10 88.02 21.01 0.45
CA LEU A 10 87.39 19.70 0.36
C LEU A 10 86.24 19.58 1.38
N ARG A 11 86.48 19.94 2.64
CA ARG A 11 85.47 19.89 3.71
C ARG A 11 84.30 20.84 3.47
N SER A 12 84.54 22.05 2.94
CA SER A 12 83.46 22.98 2.61
C SER A 12 82.61 22.46 1.44
N SER A 13 83.24 21.84 0.45
CA SER A 13 82.56 21.19 -0.67
C SER A 13 81.75 19.97 -0.21
N GLU A 14 82.29 19.15 0.70
CA GLU A 14 81.58 18.01 1.31
C GLU A 14 80.35 18.48 2.12
N LEU A 15 80.48 19.52 2.93
CA LEU A 15 79.37 20.11 3.68
C LEU A 15 78.28 20.69 2.75
N ALA A 16 78.68 21.38 1.68
CA ALA A 16 77.76 21.90 0.67
C ALA A 16 77.02 20.77 -0.07
N ALA A 17 77.73 19.69 -0.42
CA ALA A 17 77.14 18.51 -1.04
C ALA A 17 76.15 17.81 -0.10
N MET A 18 76.49 17.67 1.20
CA MET A 18 75.59 17.13 2.21
C MET A 18 74.33 17.99 2.40
N SER A 19 74.46 19.32 2.42
CA SER A 19 73.31 20.23 2.52
C SER A 19 72.39 20.11 1.30
N ALA A 20 72.96 20.16 0.09
CA ALA A 20 72.20 20.01 -1.14
C ALA A 20 71.49 18.65 -1.21
N GLN A 21 72.13 17.58 -0.71
CA GLN A 21 71.53 16.26 -0.63
C GLN A 21 70.38 16.20 0.39
N GLY A 22 70.50 16.91 1.51
CA GLY A 22 69.41 17.09 2.48
C GLY A 22 68.21 17.84 1.87
N ASP A 23 68.45 18.91 1.12
CA ASP A 23 67.41 19.69 0.44
C ASP A 23 66.68 18.84 -0.62
N VAL A 24 67.42 18.05 -1.40
CA VAL A 24 66.84 17.10 -2.36
C VAL A 24 65.97 16.06 -1.65
N GLN A 25 66.41 15.50 -0.51
CA GLN A 25 65.60 14.56 0.25
C GLN A 25 64.32 15.20 0.80
N ALA A 26 64.41 16.42 1.34
CA ALA A 26 63.25 17.15 1.83
C ALA A 26 62.24 17.43 0.71
N ALA A 27 62.71 17.90 -0.45
CA ALA A 27 61.89 18.15 -1.63
C ALA A 27 61.25 16.86 -2.16
N GLN A 28 61.98 15.75 -2.18
CA GLN A 28 61.43 14.44 -2.56
C GLN A 28 60.35 13.96 -1.59
N ALA A 29 60.51 14.18 -0.29
CA ALA A 29 59.50 13.83 0.70
C ALA A 29 58.22 14.67 0.53
N THR A 30 58.37 15.99 0.29
CA THR A 30 57.22 16.87 0.03
C THR A 30 56.51 16.49 -1.27
N PHE A 31 57.26 16.15 -2.32
CA PHE A 31 56.70 15.69 -3.58
C PHE A 31 55.85 14.42 -3.40
N LYS A 32 56.37 13.41 -2.68
CA LYS A 32 55.61 12.18 -2.38
C LYS A 32 54.34 12.46 -1.58
N MET A 33 54.41 13.36 -0.60
CA MET A 33 53.22 13.77 0.16
C MET A 33 52.17 14.44 -0.73
N ALA A 34 52.61 15.32 -1.65
CA ALA A 34 51.73 15.97 -2.61
C ALA A 34 51.09 14.96 -3.59
N GLU A 35 51.84 13.97 -4.07
CA GLU A 35 51.31 12.90 -4.92
C GLU A 35 50.25 12.07 -4.18
N HIS A 36 50.48 11.72 -2.91
CA HIS A 36 49.50 11.01 -2.09
C HIS A 36 48.23 11.84 -1.88
N ALA A 37 48.37 13.13 -1.58
CA ALA A 37 47.23 14.03 -1.42
C ALA A 37 46.42 14.18 -2.72
N ASP A 38 47.07 14.29 -3.88
CA ASP A 38 46.38 14.33 -5.19
C ASP A 38 45.61 13.03 -5.47
N ALA A 39 46.20 11.87 -5.12
CA ALA A 39 45.55 10.58 -5.28
C ALA A 39 44.31 10.43 -4.37
N GLU A 40 44.39 10.88 -3.10
CA GLU A 40 43.23 10.88 -2.19
C GLU A 40 42.13 11.84 -2.65
N LEU A 41 42.52 13.02 -3.14
CA LEU A 41 41.60 14.03 -3.63
C LEU A 41 40.85 13.53 -4.87
N LYS A 42 41.53 12.85 -5.80
CA LYS A 42 40.90 12.16 -6.94
C LYS A 42 39.88 11.11 -6.48
N ARG A 43 40.28 10.20 -5.58
CA ARG A 43 39.35 9.17 -5.03
C ARG A 43 38.12 9.78 -4.38
N THR A 44 38.29 10.88 -3.65
CA THR A 44 37.19 11.58 -2.98
C THR A 44 36.26 12.26 -3.98
N ARG A 45 36.82 12.87 -5.04
CA ARG A 45 36.02 13.43 -6.14
C ARG A 45 35.22 12.36 -6.87
N ASP A 46 35.82 11.22 -7.17
CA ASP A 46 35.13 10.12 -7.86
C ASP A 46 33.95 9.60 -7.01
N LYS A 47 34.16 9.40 -5.71
CA LYS A 47 33.09 9.04 -4.76
C LYS A 47 32.00 10.11 -4.67
N LEU A 48 32.39 11.39 -4.64
CA LEU A 48 31.43 12.49 -4.60
C LEU A 48 30.56 12.49 -5.86
N GLU A 49 31.14 12.27 -7.04
CA GLU A 49 30.38 12.16 -8.28
C GLU A 49 29.40 10.98 -8.25
N GLU A 50 29.83 9.83 -7.74
CA GLU A 50 28.97 8.64 -7.59
C GLU A 50 27.77 8.93 -6.67
N VAL A 51 28.03 9.49 -5.49
CA VAL A 51 26.97 9.86 -4.53
C VAL A 51 26.04 10.92 -5.09
N LEU A 52 26.57 11.92 -5.81
CA LEU A 52 25.75 12.95 -6.44
C LEU A 52 24.86 12.39 -7.56
N ARG A 53 25.35 11.41 -8.33
CA ARG A 53 24.53 10.71 -9.34
C ARG A 53 23.39 9.94 -8.68
N ALA A 54 23.70 9.17 -7.63
CA ALA A 54 22.68 8.46 -6.86
C ALA A 54 21.65 9.43 -6.27
N LYS A 55 22.09 10.54 -5.66
CA LYS A 55 21.20 11.55 -5.08
C LYS A 55 20.26 12.15 -6.13
N ARG A 56 20.75 12.47 -7.33
CA ARG A 56 19.89 13.02 -8.40
C ARG A 56 18.77 12.07 -8.78
N LEU A 57 19.07 10.77 -8.91
CA LEU A 57 18.07 9.75 -9.20
C LEU A 57 17.02 9.66 -8.08
N HIS A 58 17.45 9.71 -6.81
CA HIS A 58 16.53 9.73 -5.68
C HIS A 58 15.65 11.00 -5.69
N ASP A 59 16.25 12.17 -5.89
CA ASP A 59 15.50 13.44 -5.95
C ASP A 59 14.48 13.45 -7.10
N GLU A 60 14.80 12.84 -8.25
CA GLU A 60 13.86 12.68 -9.37
C GLU A 60 12.72 11.72 -9.05
N LEU A 61 13.03 10.58 -8.43
CA LEU A 61 12.05 9.58 -8.01
C LEU A 61 11.10 10.13 -6.95
N ASP A 62 11.63 10.85 -5.96
CA ASP A 62 10.84 11.49 -4.90
C ASP A 62 9.87 12.53 -5.48
N ARG A 63 10.31 13.32 -6.47
CA ARG A 63 9.42 14.24 -7.19
C ARG A 63 8.34 13.49 -7.95
N ALA A 64 8.72 12.49 -8.74
CA ALA A 64 7.75 11.71 -9.53
C ALA A 64 6.69 11.04 -8.63
N TYR A 65 7.08 10.44 -7.50
CA TYR A 65 6.13 9.87 -6.54
C TYR A 65 5.26 10.93 -5.87
N SER A 66 5.83 12.09 -5.53
CA SER A 66 5.05 13.18 -4.95
C SER A 66 4.01 13.73 -5.94
N ASP A 67 4.36 13.84 -7.22
CA ASP A 67 3.47 14.29 -8.28
C ASP A 67 2.34 13.27 -8.50
N ILE A 68 2.67 11.97 -8.62
CA ILE A 68 1.67 10.89 -8.72
C ILE A 68 0.73 10.91 -7.53
N ARG A 69 1.25 11.04 -6.30
CA ARG A 69 0.40 11.09 -5.10
C ARG A 69 -0.53 12.30 -5.12
N THR A 70 -0.03 13.46 -5.54
CA THR A 70 -0.84 14.68 -5.67
C THR A 70 -1.98 14.49 -6.66
N ASP A 71 -1.68 13.92 -7.84
CA ASP A 71 -2.68 13.66 -8.87
C ASP A 71 -3.72 12.61 -8.43
N LEU A 72 -3.25 11.54 -7.76
CA LEU A 72 -4.12 10.50 -7.21
C LEU A 72 -5.07 11.08 -6.15
N ASN A 73 -4.54 11.93 -5.26
CA ASN A 73 -5.35 12.60 -4.24
C ASN A 73 -6.38 13.55 -4.85
N LEU A 74 -6.03 14.29 -5.90
CA LEU A 74 -6.95 15.23 -6.56
C LEU A 74 -8.06 14.52 -7.33
N GLN A 75 -7.76 13.36 -7.94
CA GLN A 75 -8.72 12.64 -8.78
C GLN A 75 -9.54 11.62 -7.99
N LEU A 76 -8.89 10.76 -7.20
CA LEU A 76 -9.56 9.63 -6.58
C LEU A 76 -10.31 10.01 -5.31
N ARG A 77 -9.79 10.97 -4.52
CA ARG A 77 -10.38 11.28 -3.22
C ARG A 77 -11.83 11.77 -3.34
N PRO A 78 -12.18 12.73 -4.23
CA PRO A 78 -13.55 13.18 -4.37
C PRO A 78 -14.49 12.06 -4.83
N GLU A 79 -14.04 11.25 -5.80
CA GLU A 79 -14.81 10.14 -6.37
C GLU A 79 -15.09 9.04 -5.34
N ILE A 80 -14.07 8.61 -4.59
CA ILE A 80 -14.25 7.61 -3.53
C ILE A 80 -15.14 8.15 -2.43
N SER A 81 -14.97 9.42 -2.02
CA SER A 81 -15.84 10.04 -1.01
C SER A 81 -17.30 10.12 -1.47
N GLU A 82 -17.56 10.43 -2.74
CA GLU A 82 -18.91 10.46 -3.30
C GLU A 82 -19.56 9.06 -3.29
N LEU A 83 -18.86 8.06 -3.82
CA LEU A 83 -19.32 6.66 -3.81
C LEU A 83 -19.54 6.13 -2.39
N ALA A 84 -18.59 6.38 -1.50
CA ALA A 84 -18.68 5.96 -0.10
C ALA A 84 -19.85 6.65 0.62
N SER A 85 -20.05 7.95 0.40
CA SER A 85 -21.16 8.68 0.99
C SER A 85 -22.51 8.13 0.52
N SER A 86 -22.65 7.80 -0.76
CA SER A 86 -23.86 7.17 -1.31
C SER A 86 -24.18 5.85 -0.59
N PHE A 87 -23.20 4.96 -0.45
CA PHE A 87 -23.40 3.70 0.25
C PHE A 87 -23.68 3.90 1.74
N LEU A 88 -23.01 4.85 2.40
CA LEU A 88 -23.21 5.11 3.82
C LEU A 88 -24.63 5.61 4.12
N VAL A 89 -25.14 6.53 3.30
CA VAL A 89 -26.51 7.04 3.41
C VAL A 89 -27.51 5.90 3.27
N GLU A 90 -27.31 5.01 2.29
CA GLU A 90 -28.18 3.85 2.08
C GLU A 90 -28.16 2.87 3.26
N LEU A 91 -26.98 2.61 3.85
CA LEU A 91 -26.84 1.66 4.96
C LEU A 91 -27.35 2.18 6.29
N THR A 92 -27.44 3.50 6.45
CA THR A 92 -27.71 4.14 7.74
C THR A 92 -29.06 4.82 7.79
N ASP A 93 -29.94 4.56 6.81
CA ASP A 93 -31.23 5.23 6.66
C ASP A 93 -31.10 6.76 6.70
N ALA A 94 -30.06 7.27 6.02
CA ALA A 94 -29.67 8.67 6.00
C ALA A 94 -29.30 9.29 7.37
N ARG A 95 -28.99 8.49 8.40
CA ARG A 95 -28.44 8.99 9.66
C ARG A 95 -27.09 9.67 9.46
N TYR A 96 -26.22 9.07 8.63
CA TYR A 96 -24.96 9.68 8.23
C TYR A 96 -25.09 10.22 6.82
N SER A 97 -24.73 11.48 6.65
CA SER A 97 -24.92 12.19 5.39
C SER A 97 -23.72 12.07 4.46
N GLU A 98 -22.52 11.94 5.02
CA GLU A 98 -21.29 12.01 4.24
C GLU A 98 -20.14 11.26 4.91
N LEU A 99 -19.24 10.77 4.07
CA LEU A 99 -17.96 10.16 4.44
C LEU A 99 -16.85 10.90 3.69
N GLU A 100 -16.12 11.72 4.43
CA GLU A 100 -14.99 12.49 3.93
C GLU A 100 -13.68 11.73 4.10
N LEU A 101 -12.77 11.96 3.16
CA LEU A 101 -11.40 11.48 3.19
C LEU A 101 -10.46 12.68 3.26
N ASP A 102 -9.45 12.60 4.13
CA ASP A 102 -8.37 13.59 4.15
C ASP A 102 -7.22 13.23 3.18
N ASP A 103 -6.16 14.05 3.16
CA ASP A 103 -4.99 13.83 2.30
C ASP A 103 -4.18 12.56 2.63
N GLN A 104 -4.48 11.94 3.78
CA GLN A 104 -3.92 10.66 4.22
C GLN A 104 -4.94 9.52 4.13
N TYR A 105 -6.07 9.71 3.45
CA TYR A 105 -7.18 8.75 3.33
C TYR A 105 -7.74 8.29 4.67
N ARG A 106 -7.69 9.15 5.70
CA ARG A 106 -8.38 8.89 6.97
C ARG A 106 -9.86 9.25 6.81
N LEU A 107 -10.71 8.32 7.24
CA LEU A 107 -12.16 8.41 7.16
C LEU A 107 -12.69 9.37 8.23
N THR A 108 -13.56 10.29 7.83
CA THR A 108 -14.34 11.15 8.74
C THR A 108 -15.82 11.03 8.38
N VAL A 109 -16.64 10.58 9.33
CA VAL A 109 -18.10 10.47 9.13
C VAL A 109 -18.76 11.77 9.59
N LEU A 110 -19.65 12.32 8.77
CA LEU A 110 -20.44 13.50 9.10
C LEU A 110 -21.89 13.09 9.46
N GLU A 111 -22.37 13.62 10.58
CA GLU A 111 -23.76 13.51 11.03
C GLU A 111 -24.37 14.91 10.92
N GLU A 112 -25.34 15.09 10.03
CA GLU A 112 -25.96 16.40 9.72
C GLU A 112 -24.93 17.50 9.35
N GLY A 113 -23.88 17.14 8.61
CA GLY A 113 -22.81 18.05 8.20
C GLY A 113 -21.79 18.38 9.30
N VAL A 114 -21.88 17.73 10.47
CA VAL A 114 -20.90 17.90 11.55
C VAL A 114 -20.00 16.68 11.63
N PRO A 115 -18.66 16.84 11.58
CA PRO A 115 -17.72 15.74 11.77
C PRO A 115 -17.93 15.07 13.13
N LYS A 116 -18.16 13.76 13.12
CA LYS A 116 -18.34 12.97 14.33
C LYS A 116 -16.97 12.60 14.91
N PRO A 117 -16.57 13.11 16.08
CA PRO A 117 -15.22 12.89 16.61
C PRO A 117 -15.00 11.47 17.15
N VAL A 118 -16.07 10.75 17.49
CA VAL A 118 -16.01 9.39 18.02
C VAL A 118 -17.05 8.55 17.31
N ILE A 119 -16.59 7.57 16.53
CA ILE A 119 -17.41 6.52 15.93
C ILE A 119 -17.39 5.29 16.84
N SER A 120 -18.51 4.57 16.93
CA SER A 120 -18.53 3.27 17.60
C SER A 120 -17.85 2.20 16.73
N GLY A 121 -17.43 1.08 17.32
CA GLY A 121 -16.76 -0.01 16.57
C GLY A 121 -17.60 -0.52 15.39
N GLY A 122 -18.92 -0.72 15.57
CA GLY A 122 -19.81 -1.12 14.48
C GLY A 122 -20.06 -0.03 13.43
N GLU A 123 -19.77 1.24 13.73
CA GLU A 123 -19.79 2.33 12.72
C GLU A 123 -18.47 2.41 11.96
N GLU A 124 -17.36 2.16 12.64
CA GLU A 124 -16.04 2.04 12.02
C GLU A 124 -16.01 0.87 11.03
N ASP A 125 -16.54 -0.29 11.40
CA ASP A 125 -16.63 -1.45 10.51
C ASP A 125 -17.55 -1.17 9.30
N LEU A 126 -18.66 -0.47 9.52
CA LEU A 126 -19.56 -0.07 8.44
C LEU A 126 -18.89 0.93 7.49
N ALA A 127 -18.19 1.94 8.01
CA ALA A 127 -17.44 2.91 7.22
C ALA A 127 -16.32 2.22 6.41
N ASN A 128 -15.62 1.26 7.02
CA ASN A 128 -14.61 0.45 6.35
C ASN A 128 -15.19 -0.43 5.24
N LEU A 129 -16.35 -1.06 5.46
CA LEU A 129 -17.06 -1.83 4.45
C LEU A 129 -17.43 -0.95 3.25
N VAL A 130 -18.09 0.18 3.52
CA VAL A 130 -18.48 1.16 2.51
C VAL A 130 -17.28 1.66 1.71
N PHE A 131 -16.18 1.99 2.39
CA PHE A 131 -14.96 2.45 1.75
C PHE A 131 -14.36 1.40 0.81
N ARG A 132 -14.35 0.12 1.23
CA ARG A 132 -13.89 -0.99 0.38
C ARG A 132 -14.80 -1.19 -0.83
N LEU A 133 -16.11 -1.07 -0.68
CA LEU A 133 -17.07 -1.16 -1.78
C LEU A 133 -16.85 -0.01 -2.79
N ALA A 134 -16.68 1.22 -2.29
CA ALA A 134 -16.40 2.39 -3.12
C ALA A 134 -15.11 2.23 -3.94
N ILE A 135 -14.02 1.78 -3.31
CA ILE A 135 -12.75 1.50 -4.00
C ILE A 135 -12.93 0.41 -5.05
N SER A 136 -13.62 -0.69 -4.69
CA SER A 136 -13.83 -1.82 -5.60
C SER A 136 -14.57 -1.35 -6.85
N GLN A 137 -15.69 -0.64 -6.67
CA GLN A 137 -16.47 -0.08 -7.77
C GLN A 137 -15.64 0.86 -8.64
N MET A 138 -14.94 1.82 -8.04
CA MET A 138 -14.10 2.78 -8.77
C MET A 138 -13.03 2.08 -9.63
N ILE A 139 -12.37 1.04 -9.09
CA ILE A 139 -11.35 0.28 -9.83
C ILE A 139 -11.96 -0.39 -11.06
N ALA A 140 -13.15 -0.98 -10.91
CA ALA A 140 -13.81 -1.70 -12.00
C ALA A 140 -14.29 -0.78 -13.10
N GLU A 141 -14.93 0.33 -12.74
CA GLU A 141 -15.36 1.36 -13.69
C GLU A 141 -14.18 1.88 -14.51
N ARG A 142 -13.03 2.15 -13.87
CA ARG A 142 -11.80 2.60 -14.53
C ARG A 142 -11.14 1.51 -15.38
N ALA A 143 -11.26 0.25 -15.00
CA ALA A 143 -10.79 -0.88 -15.80
C ALA A 143 -11.68 -1.14 -17.04
N GLY A 144 -12.86 -0.51 -17.11
CA GLY A 144 -13.86 -0.78 -18.15
C GLY A 144 -14.40 -2.20 -18.09
N GLN A 145 -14.34 -2.82 -16.91
CA GLN A 145 -14.84 -4.17 -16.65
C GLN A 145 -15.92 -4.10 -15.58
N GLU A 146 -17.01 -4.83 -15.78
CA GLU A 146 -17.97 -5.06 -14.71
C GLU A 146 -17.33 -5.97 -13.65
N LEU A 147 -17.56 -5.70 -12.37
CA LEU A 147 -17.10 -6.59 -11.31
C LEU A 147 -17.94 -7.87 -11.37
N SER A 148 -17.34 -8.97 -11.80
CA SER A 148 -18.07 -10.23 -11.87
C SER A 148 -18.26 -10.87 -10.49
N LEU A 149 -17.39 -10.56 -9.51
CA LEU A 149 -17.39 -11.25 -8.22
C LEU A 149 -16.99 -10.33 -7.05
N LEU A 150 -17.84 -10.30 -6.02
CA LEU A 150 -17.55 -9.70 -4.72
C LEU A 150 -17.62 -10.79 -3.64
N ILE A 151 -16.57 -10.90 -2.83
CA ILE A 151 -16.54 -11.83 -1.68
C ILE A 151 -16.39 -11.02 -0.40
N LEU A 152 -17.29 -11.25 0.56
CA LEU A 152 -17.34 -10.57 1.85
C LEU A 152 -17.23 -11.61 2.96
N ASP A 153 -16.25 -11.45 3.84
CA ASP A 153 -16.01 -12.38 4.95
C ASP A 153 -16.25 -11.70 6.30
N GLU A 154 -17.17 -12.28 7.09
CA GLU A 154 -17.52 -11.86 8.45
C GLU A 154 -17.84 -10.37 8.63
N VAL A 155 -18.37 -9.73 7.57
CA VAL A 155 -18.65 -8.30 7.52
C VAL A 155 -19.81 -7.83 8.43
N PHE A 156 -20.51 -8.77 9.05
CA PHE A 156 -21.68 -8.49 9.89
C PHE A 156 -21.41 -8.60 11.40
N GLY A 157 -20.23 -9.09 11.82
CA GLY A 157 -19.98 -9.53 13.19
C GLY A 157 -20.19 -8.46 14.27
N SER A 158 -19.97 -7.19 13.93
CA SER A 158 -20.09 -6.04 14.83
C SER A 158 -21.36 -5.20 14.64
N LEU A 159 -22.25 -5.62 13.73
CA LEU A 159 -23.45 -4.89 13.36
C LEU A 159 -24.66 -5.35 14.19
N ASP A 160 -25.52 -4.39 14.56
CA ASP A 160 -26.84 -4.69 15.11
C ASP A 160 -27.79 -5.24 14.03
N GLU A 161 -28.91 -5.83 14.46
CA GLU A 161 -29.86 -6.49 13.55
C GLU A 161 -30.40 -5.57 12.44
N SER A 162 -30.68 -4.30 12.77
CA SER A 162 -31.17 -3.33 11.79
C SER A 162 -30.11 -3.06 10.72
N ARG A 163 -28.86 -2.85 11.14
CA ARG A 163 -27.75 -2.61 10.22
C ARG A 163 -27.41 -3.84 9.38
N ARG A 164 -27.53 -5.05 9.95
CA ARG A 164 -27.35 -6.29 9.18
C ARG A 164 -28.35 -6.38 8.03
N GLN A 165 -29.62 -6.09 8.31
CA GLN A 165 -30.66 -6.06 7.29
C GLN A 165 -30.38 -5.01 6.21
N ASN A 166 -29.98 -3.80 6.60
CA ASN A 166 -29.61 -2.73 5.65
C ASN A 166 -28.43 -3.14 4.76
N VAL A 167 -27.41 -3.82 5.31
CA VAL A 167 -26.28 -4.35 4.51
C VAL A 167 -26.76 -5.40 3.52
N VAL A 168 -27.62 -6.33 3.92
CA VAL A 168 -28.15 -7.34 3.00
C VAL A 168 -28.94 -6.71 1.86
N GLU A 169 -29.76 -5.69 2.14
CA GLU A 169 -30.49 -4.95 1.12
C GLU A 169 -29.57 -4.19 0.17
N LEU A 170 -28.50 -3.56 0.69
CA LEU A 170 -27.48 -2.95 -0.15
C LEU A 170 -26.82 -3.98 -1.07
N LEU A 171 -26.41 -5.13 -0.54
CA LEU A 171 -25.73 -6.18 -1.32
C LEU A 171 -26.63 -6.71 -2.44
N ARG A 172 -27.94 -6.80 -2.22
CA ARG A 172 -28.91 -7.15 -3.27
C ARG A 172 -28.97 -6.11 -4.38
N ARG A 173 -28.99 -4.82 -4.04
CA ARG A 173 -28.95 -3.73 -5.04
C ARG A 173 -27.62 -3.67 -5.78
N LEU A 174 -26.52 -4.00 -5.09
CA LEU A 174 -25.23 -4.18 -5.70
C LEU A 174 -25.21 -5.35 -6.69
N GLY A 175 -26.11 -6.33 -6.59
CA GLY A 175 -26.27 -7.38 -7.60
C GLY A 175 -26.57 -6.85 -9.01
N ASP A 176 -27.08 -5.61 -9.15
CA ASP A 176 -27.22 -4.96 -10.47
C ASP A 176 -25.87 -4.53 -11.07
N ARG A 177 -24.84 -4.36 -10.22
CA ARG A 177 -23.48 -3.91 -10.57
C ARG A 177 -22.43 -5.02 -10.48
N PHE A 178 -22.73 -6.05 -9.71
CA PHE A 178 -21.88 -7.21 -9.46
C PHE A 178 -22.59 -8.48 -9.92
N GLU A 179 -22.03 -9.23 -10.87
CA GLU A 179 -22.68 -10.47 -11.37
C GLU A 179 -22.88 -11.51 -10.26
N GLN A 180 -21.96 -11.55 -9.27
CA GLN A 180 -22.02 -12.46 -8.16
C GLN A 180 -21.51 -11.82 -6.86
N VAL A 181 -22.29 -11.94 -5.79
CA VAL A 181 -21.91 -11.56 -4.42
C VAL A 181 -21.93 -12.81 -3.53
N ILE A 182 -20.79 -13.12 -2.91
CA ILE A 182 -20.63 -14.21 -1.95
C ILE A 182 -20.40 -13.60 -0.57
N VAL A 183 -21.18 -14.04 0.41
CA VAL A 183 -21.02 -13.60 1.80
C VAL A 183 -20.79 -14.79 2.70
N ILE A 184 -19.73 -14.72 3.49
CA ILE A 184 -19.34 -15.72 4.49
C ILE A 184 -19.67 -15.12 5.85
N THR A 185 -20.53 -15.80 6.60
CA THR A 185 -20.98 -15.34 7.92
C THR A 185 -21.48 -16.52 8.75
N HIS A 186 -21.21 -16.47 10.05
CA HIS A 186 -21.82 -17.37 11.03
C HIS A 186 -23.17 -16.86 11.56
N ILE A 187 -23.65 -15.70 11.10
CA ILE A 187 -24.88 -15.06 11.61
C ILE A 187 -26.10 -15.64 10.91
N GLU A 188 -26.94 -16.34 11.68
CA GLU A 188 -28.15 -17.01 11.17
C GLU A 188 -29.23 -16.05 10.69
N SER A 189 -29.38 -14.87 11.31
CA SER A 189 -30.45 -13.91 10.95
C SER A 189 -30.32 -13.35 9.52
N VAL A 190 -29.12 -13.39 8.95
CA VAL A 190 -28.85 -12.93 7.58
C VAL A 190 -29.42 -13.90 6.53
N ARG A 191 -29.62 -15.18 6.89
CA ARG A 191 -29.99 -16.26 5.94
C ARG A 191 -31.28 -15.97 5.16
N GLU A 192 -32.28 -15.38 5.81
CA GLU A 192 -33.59 -15.10 5.18
C GLU A 192 -33.48 -14.04 4.07
N GLY A 193 -32.47 -13.18 4.14
CA GLY A 193 -32.20 -12.12 3.18
C GLY A 193 -31.28 -12.53 2.02
N LEU A 194 -30.89 -13.79 1.89
CA LEU A 194 -30.03 -14.26 0.79
C LEU A 194 -30.82 -15.07 -0.23
N ASP A 195 -30.30 -15.20 -1.45
CA ASP A 195 -30.96 -15.98 -2.52
C ASP A 195 -30.62 -17.47 -2.43
N ARG A 196 -29.38 -17.80 -2.07
CA ARG A 196 -28.86 -19.15 -1.90
C ARG A 196 -27.99 -19.21 -0.66
N VAL A 197 -28.11 -20.30 0.09
CA VAL A 197 -27.33 -20.52 1.31
C VAL A 197 -26.53 -21.81 1.17
N ILE A 198 -25.22 -21.70 1.38
CA ILE A 198 -24.31 -22.85 1.49
C ILE A 198 -23.99 -23.00 2.97
N GLU A 199 -24.55 -24.04 3.60
CA GLU A 199 -24.31 -24.34 5.00
C GLU A 199 -23.13 -25.31 5.13
N VAL A 200 -22.14 -24.90 5.91
CA VAL A 200 -20.96 -25.71 6.21
C VAL A 200 -21.03 -26.13 7.67
N SER A 201 -21.02 -27.45 7.92
CA SER A 201 -21.02 -28.04 9.27
C SER A 201 -19.83 -28.96 9.45
N TYR A 202 -19.26 -29.00 10.65
CA TYR A 202 -18.15 -29.91 10.97
C TYR A 202 -18.69 -31.17 11.65
N ASP A 203 -18.39 -32.34 11.10
CA ASP A 203 -18.74 -33.63 11.68
C ASP A 203 -17.57 -34.15 12.53
N GLU A 204 -17.67 -33.96 13.85
CA GLU A 204 -16.65 -34.38 14.82
C GLU A 204 -16.36 -35.88 14.79
N THR A 205 -17.32 -36.70 14.35
CA THR A 205 -17.19 -38.16 14.35
C THR A 205 -16.31 -38.65 13.20
N SER A 206 -16.45 -38.02 12.04
CA SER A 206 -15.66 -38.35 10.84
C SER A 206 -14.44 -37.45 10.66
N GLY A 207 -14.35 -36.34 11.40
CA GLY A 207 -13.29 -35.34 11.24
C GLY A 207 -13.37 -34.58 9.92
N THR A 208 -14.56 -34.49 9.30
CA THR A 208 -14.75 -33.90 7.98
C THR A 208 -15.79 -32.80 8.00
N SER A 209 -15.63 -31.79 7.14
CA SER A 209 -16.67 -30.78 6.90
C SER A 209 -17.70 -31.30 5.89
N ARG A 210 -18.97 -31.07 6.19
CA ARG A 210 -20.12 -31.38 5.32
C ARG A 210 -20.72 -30.07 4.82
N VAL A 211 -21.07 -30.06 3.54
CA VAL A 211 -21.69 -28.91 2.87
C VAL A 211 -23.11 -29.30 2.45
N ALA A 212 -24.07 -28.46 2.80
CA ALA A 212 -25.46 -28.55 2.36
C ALA A 212 -25.86 -27.25 1.67
N THR A 213 -26.73 -27.34 0.68
CA THR A 213 -27.25 -26.17 -0.05
C THR A 213 -28.75 -26.04 0.18
N SER A 214 -29.21 -24.84 0.49
CA SER A 214 -30.64 -24.50 0.58
C SER A 214 -30.96 -23.22 -0.17
N ASP A 215 -32.21 -23.09 -0.58
CA ASP A 215 -32.73 -21.87 -1.20
C ASP A 215 -33.05 -20.89 -0.07
N GLY A 216 -32.58 -19.65 -0.18
CA GLY A 216 -32.91 -18.62 0.79
C GLY A 216 -34.37 -18.19 0.65
N GLY A 217 -34.96 -17.68 1.73
CA GLY A 217 -36.40 -17.37 1.84
C GLY A 217 -36.92 -16.23 0.95
N ALA A 218 -36.11 -15.71 0.02
CA ALA A 218 -36.46 -14.59 -0.84
C ALA A 218 -37.44 -15.02 -1.95
N ALA A 219 -38.73 -14.76 -1.74
CA ALA A 219 -39.75 -14.96 -2.76
C ALA A 219 -39.57 -13.94 -3.91
N GLY A 220 -39.04 -14.40 -5.05
CA GLY A 220 -39.25 -13.78 -6.37
C GLY A 220 -38.08 -12.98 -6.93
N GLY A 221 -37.24 -13.65 -7.72
CA GLY A 221 -36.31 -13.02 -8.66
C GLY A 221 -35.88 -14.03 -9.73
N SER A 222 -36.41 -13.91 -10.95
CA SER A 222 -35.97 -14.71 -12.09
C SER A 222 -34.69 -14.11 -12.69
N GLY A 223 -33.55 -14.41 -12.08
CA GLY A 223 -32.20 -14.23 -12.67
C GLY A 223 -31.72 -15.51 -13.33
N PRO A 224 -30.72 -15.46 -14.24
CA PRO A 224 -30.38 -16.58 -15.11
C PRO A 224 -29.91 -17.78 -14.27
N VAL A 225 -30.34 -18.96 -14.69
CA VAL A 225 -29.94 -20.24 -14.12
C VAL A 225 -28.45 -20.45 -14.43
N VAL A 226 -27.57 -20.09 -13.48
CA VAL A 226 -26.15 -20.43 -13.55
C VAL A 226 -25.94 -21.84 -12.98
N GLY A 227 -25.18 -22.63 -13.73
CA GLY A 227 -25.16 -24.08 -13.68
C GLY A 227 -24.69 -24.68 -12.35
N ARG A 228 -25.08 -25.95 -12.18
CA ARG A 228 -24.59 -26.84 -11.13
C ARG A 228 -23.06 -26.88 -11.17
N ILE A 229 -22.41 -26.24 -10.20
CA ILE A 229 -21.02 -26.56 -9.85
C ILE A 229 -21.12 -27.72 -8.87
N GLY A 230 -20.71 -28.90 -9.32
CA GLY A 230 -20.66 -30.08 -8.46
C GLY A 230 -19.56 -29.88 -7.42
N ALA A 231 -19.70 -30.51 -6.26
CA ALA A 231 -18.68 -30.49 -5.20
C ALA A 231 -17.28 -30.94 -5.68
N ASP A 232 -17.21 -31.62 -6.83
CA ASP A 232 -15.96 -32.06 -7.46
C ASP A 232 -15.20 -30.93 -8.20
N ASP A 233 -15.89 -29.87 -8.65
CA ASP A 233 -15.27 -28.79 -9.44
C ASP A 233 -14.47 -27.80 -8.57
N LEU A 234 -14.86 -27.63 -7.30
CA LEU A 234 -14.18 -26.76 -6.33
C LEU A 234 -12.85 -27.34 -5.84
N ALA A 235 -12.71 -28.67 -5.86
CA ALA A 235 -11.45 -29.34 -5.52
C ALA A 235 -10.39 -29.20 -6.62
N ALA A 236 -10.81 -29.07 -7.88
CA ALA A 236 -9.90 -28.93 -9.02
C ALA A 236 -9.36 -27.49 -9.21
N ALA A 237 -10.06 -26.47 -8.70
CA ALA A 237 -9.64 -25.08 -8.80
C ALA A 237 -8.60 -24.68 -7.73
N LEU A 238 -8.42 -25.49 -6.69
CA LEU A 238 -7.49 -25.26 -5.57
C LEU A 238 -6.29 -26.22 -5.55
N SER A 239 -6.06 -26.96 -6.65
CA SER A 239 -4.87 -27.78 -6.90
C SER A 239 -4.06 -27.25 -8.08
#